data_AF-A0A3D4FLK1-F1
#
_entry.id   AF-A0A3D4FLK1-F1
#
_cell.length_a   1.000
_cell.length_b   1.000
_cell.length_c   1.000
_cell.angle_alpha   90.00
_cell.angle_beta   90.00
_cell.angle_gamma   90.00
#
_symmetry.space_group_name_H-M   'P 1'
#
loop_
_entity.id
_entity.type
_entity.pdbx_description
1 polymer ?
#
loop_
_entity_poly.entity_id
_entity_poly.type
_entity_poly.pdbx_seq_one_letter_code
_entity_poly.pdbx_strand_id
1 'polypeptide(L)' 'MDILEKVLETLKTNGEPMKSGEIAEKAGIDKKDVDKAIKKLKDEEKIESPKRCYYAAK' A
#
# COMPACT_ATOMS: atom_id res chain seq x y z
N MET A 1 1.92 -14.65 6.60
CA MET A 1 2.18 -13.66 5.54
C MET A 1 1.31 -12.47 5.83
N ASP A 2 1.91 -11.41 6.34
CA ASP A 2 1.18 -10.21 6.71
C ASP A 2 0.80 -9.42 5.46
N ILE A 3 -0.49 -9.10 5.35
CA ILE A 3 -1.04 -8.27 4.28
C ILE A 3 -0.31 -6.92 4.23
N LEU A 4 0.08 -6.41 5.40
CA LEU A 4 0.84 -5.18 5.59
C LEU A 4 2.19 -5.22 4.91
N GLU A 5 2.99 -6.27 5.17
CA GLU A 5 4.30 -6.45 4.56
C GLU A 5 4.18 -6.57 3.05
N LYS A 6 3.20 -7.33 2.57
CA LYS A 6 2.99 -7.55 1.13
C LYS A 6 2.62 -6.25 0.41
N VAL A 7 1.78 -5.40 1.02
CA VAL A 7 1.46 -4.06 0.50
C VAL A 7 2.70 -3.17 0.53
N LEU A 8 3.46 -3.17 1.63
CA LEU A 8 4.66 -2.36 1.77
C LEU A 8 5.75 -2.76 0.77
N GLU A 9 6.01 -4.05 0.59
CA GLU A 9 6.95 -4.58 -0.40
C GLU A 9 6.50 -4.21 -1.81
N THR A 10 5.22 -4.34 -2.13
CA THR A 10 4.69 -3.96 -3.46
C THR A 10 4.92 -2.48 -3.75
N LEU A 11 4.78 -1.62 -2.74
CA LEU A 11 5.04 -0.19 -2.83
C LEU A 11 6.54 0.11 -2.95
N LYS A 12 7.38 -0.51 -2.13
CA LYS A 12 8.84 -0.36 -2.18
C LYS A 12 9.44 -0.86 -3.50
N THR A 13 8.94 -1.99 -3.99
CA THR A 13 9.42 -2.62 -5.22
C THR A 13 9.02 -1.83 -6.45
N ASN A 14 7.88 -1.14 -6.42
CA ASN A 14 7.50 -0.23 -7.51
C ASN A 14 8.38 1.01 -7.59
N GLY A 15 8.79 1.56 -6.44
CA GLY A 15 9.45 2.85 -6.39
C GLY A 15 8.56 4.04 -6.80
N GLU A 16 7.29 3.79 -7.13
CA GLU A 16 6.32 4.80 -7.55
C GLU A 16 5.06 4.77 -6.69
N PRO A 17 4.40 5.93 -6.46
CA PRO A 17 3.13 5.98 -5.77
C PRO A 17 2.06 5.21 -6.53
N MET A 18 1.31 4.35 -5.85
CA MET A 18 0.25 3.53 -6.43
C MET A 18 -1.10 3.75 -5.77
N LYS A 19 -2.18 3.52 -6.52
CA LYS A 19 -3.54 3.54 -5.95
C LYS A 19 -3.81 2.26 -5.16
N SER A 20 -4.71 2.32 -4.18
CA SER A 20 -5.16 1.13 -3.44
C SER A 20 -5.72 0.02 -4.34
N GLY A 21 -6.33 0.37 -5.48
CA GLY A 21 -6.74 -0.60 -6.49
C GLY A 21 -5.57 -1.31 -7.17
N GLU A 22 -4.54 -0.57 -7.58
CA GLU A 22 -3.35 -1.16 -8.24
C GLU A 22 -2.53 -2.00 -7.25
N ILE A 23 -2.45 -1.57 -6.00
CA ILE A 23 -1.81 -2.35 -4.92
C ILE A 23 -2.57 -3.65 -4.70
N ALA A 24 -3.90 -3.63 -4.69
CA ALA A 24 -4.73 -4.83 -4.56
C ALA A 24 -4.50 -5.81 -5.71
N GLU A 25 -4.44 -5.32 -6.96
CA GLU A 25 -4.17 -6.16 -8.13
C GLU A 25 -2.75 -6.72 -8.12
N LYS A 26 -1.72 -5.89 -7.88
CA LYS A 26 -0.31 -6.33 -7.84
C LYS A 26 -0.02 -7.27 -6.68
N ALA A 27 -0.52 -6.97 -5.48
CA ALA A 27 -0.28 -7.81 -4.31
C ALA A 27 -1.16 -9.07 -4.30
N GLY A 28 -2.20 -9.10 -5.13
CA GLY A 28 -3.21 -10.16 -5.18
C GLY A 28 -4.02 -10.23 -3.89
N ILE A 29 -4.39 -9.06 -3.35
CA ILE A 29 -5.07 -8.91 -2.06
C ILE A 29 -6.41 -8.24 -2.28
N ASP A 30 -7.40 -8.61 -1.47
CA ASP A 30 -8.70 -7.97 -1.48
C ASP A 30 -8.62 -6.47 -1.20
N LYS A 31 -9.44 -5.68 -1.88
CA LYS A 31 -9.40 -4.21 -1.77
C LYS A 31 -9.68 -3.74 -0.34
N LYS A 32 -10.53 -4.47 0.39
CA LYS A 32 -10.82 -4.22 1.82
C LYS A 32 -9.59 -4.41 2.70
N ASP A 33 -8.79 -5.41 2.41
CA ASP A 33 -7.59 -5.73 3.17
C ASP A 33 -6.45 -4.77 2.86
N VAL A 34 -6.31 -4.36 1.60
CA VAL A 34 -5.41 -3.28 1.20
C VAL A 34 -5.78 -1.96 1.89
N ASP A 35 -7.06 -1.60 1.96
CA ASP A 35 -7.50 -0.36 2.62
C ASP A 35 -7.18 -0.38 4.13
N LYS A 36 -7.40 -1.52 4.80
CA LYS A 36 -6.98 -1.73 6.19
C LYS A 36 -5.46 -1.65 6.35
N ALA A 37 -4.73 -2.28 5.43
CA ALA A 37 -3.28 -2.31 5.46
C ALA A 37 -2.69 -0.91 5.26
N ILE A 38 -3.17 -0.17 4.27
CA ILE A 38 -2.79 1.22 4.02
C ILE A 38 -3.08 2.09 5.25
N LYS A 39 -4.24 1.94 5.90
CA LYS A 39 -4.52 2.66 7.15
C LYS A 39 -3.47 2.39 8.23
N LYS A 40 -3.21 1.11 8.52
CA LYS A 40 -2.19 0.72 9.51
C LYS A 40 -0.79 1.20 9.13
N LEU A 41 -0.37 1.00 7.88
CA LEU A 41 0.94 1.41 7.40
C LEU A 41 1.09 2.94 7.42
N LYS A 42 0.00 3.68 7.21
CA LYS A 42 -0.03 5.13 7.32
C LYS A 42 0.04 5.58 8.79
N ASP A 43 -0.65 4.89 9.69
CA ASP A 43 -0.56 5.12 11.14
C ASP A 43 0.85 4.80 11.67
N GLU A 44 1.53 3.80 11.10
CA GLU A 44 2.92 3.46 11.37
C GLU A 44 3.94 4.35 10.63
N GLU A 45 3.49 5.37 9.88
CA GLU A 45 4.33 6.25 9.05
C GLU A 45 5.25 5.53 8.04
N LYS A 46 4.91 4.29 7.66
CA LYS A 46 5.66 3.48 6.68
C LYS A 46 5.30 3.79 5.23
N ILE A 47 4.14 4.42 5.01
CA ILE A 47 3.71 4.88 3.69
C ILE A 47 3.30 6.35 3.74
N GLU A 48 3.48 7.05 2.64
CA GLU A 48 3.06 8.42 2.44
C GLU A 48 2.11 8.55 1.24
N SER A 49 1.34 9.63 1.20
CA SER A 49 0.39 9.90 0.12
C SER A 49 0.77 11.20 -0.60
N PRO A 50 1.73 11.15 -1.54
CA PRO A 50 2.22 12.35 -2.23
C PRO A 50 1.15 12.95 -3.15
N LYS A 51 0.18 12.15 -3.60
CA LYS A 51 -0.93 12.57 -4.46
C LYS A 51 -2.23 11.96 -3.95
N ARG A 52 -3.34 12.67 -4.15
CA ARG A 52 -4.66 12.21 -3.69
C ARG A 52 -4.98 10.83 -4.28
N CYS A 53 -5.26 9.86 -3.41
CA CYS A 53 -5.48 8.43 -3.74
C CYS A 53 -4.25 7.65 -4.21
N TYR A 54 -3.05 8.17 -4.04
CA TYR A 54 -1.80 7.46 -4.28
C TYR A 54 -1.06 7.24 -2.97
N TYR A 55 -0.42 6.10 -2.83
CA TYR A 55 0.34 5.69 -1.66
C TYR A 55 1.72 5.25 -2.13
N ALA A 56 2.77 5.71 -1.47
CA ALA A 56 4.14 5.34 -1.72
C ALA A 56 4.74 4.82 -0.42
N ALA A 57 5.65 3.85 -0.49
CA ALA A 57 6.44 3.48 0.67
C ALA A 57 7.44 4.60 0.97
N LYS A 58 7.62 4.89 2.26
CA LYS A 58 8.68 5.77 2.75
C LYS A 58 10.03 5.05 2.75
#